data_AF-A0A075GXK5-F1
#
_entry.id   AF-A0A075GXK5-F1
#
_cell.length_a   1.000
_cell.length_b   1.000
_cell.length_c   1.000
_cell.angle_alpha   90.00
_cell.angle_beta   90.00
_cell.angle_gamma   90.00
#
_symmetry.space_group_name_H-M   'P 1'
#
loop_
_entity.id
_entity.type
_entity.pdbx_description
1 polymer ?
#
loop_
_entity_poly.entity_id
_entity_poly.type
_entity_poly.pdbx_seq_one_letter_code
_entity_poly.pdbx_strand_id
1 'polypeptide(L)'
;MVLGADSSLDILTIVLVATVSSVIGAVAGYGIGAYAGRPILERFASDATVARLDTLIDRYGSAGIFLAAVSPIPYKALAWAAGAGRMDLRLFVAAGLFGRGIRFGMEGLLLGLWGEDFLGLLENPLVWLVGGIVGLALFVPMIGWWSDLAGEGHSENQS
;
A
#
# COMPACT_ATOMS: atom_id res chain seq x y z
N MET A 1 3.03 -20.79 21.93
CA MET A 1 2.66 -19.44 22.44
C MET A 1 3.93 -18.58 22.45
N VAL A 2 4.18 -17.76 21.42
CA VAL A 2 5.57 -17.33 21.08
C VAL A 2 5.83 -15.82 21.24
N LEU A 3 4.86 -14.97 21.63
CA LEU A 3 5.08 -13.51 21.69
C LEU A 3 4.65 -12.84 23.02
N GLY A 4 4.61 -13.56 24.14
CA GLY A 4 4.17 -13.01 25.43
C GLY A 4 2.68 -12.60 25.46
N ALA A 5 1.95 -12.89 24.40
CA ALA A 5 0.50 -12.87 24.33
C ALA A 5 -0.03 -14.18 24.92
N ASP A 6 -0.42 -14.15 26.18
CA ASP A 6 -0.97 -15.30 26.90
C ASP A 6 -2.40 -15.64 26.43
N SER A 7 -3.04 -14.74 25.67
CA SER A 7 -4.40 -14.92 25.17
C SER A 7 -4.61 -14.40 23.74
N SER A 8 -5.60 -14.95 23.03
CA SER A 8 -6.02 -14.45 21.71
C SER A 8 -6.46 -12.97 21.74
N LEU A 9 -6.80 -12.44 22.92
CA LEU A 9 -7.17 -11.04 23.12
C LEU A 9 -5.97 -10.10 23.04
N ASP A 10 -4.77 -10.56 23.43
CA ASP A 10 -3.55 -9.75 23.35
C ASP A 10 -3.13 -9.54 21.89
N ILE A 11 -3.24 -10.59 21.08
CA ILE A 11 -2.99 -10.54 19.63
C ILE A 11 -3.97 -9.58 18.96
N LEU A 12 -5.26 -9.68 19.28
CA LEU A 12 -6.29 -8.76 18.76
C LEU A 12 -5.99 -7.30 19.15
N THR A 13 -5.53 -7.07 20.38
CA THR A 13 -5.16 -5.74 20.86
C THR A 13 -3.98 -5.17 20.09
N ILE A 14 -2.92 -5.97 19.88
CA ILE A 14 -1.76 -5.58 19.08
C ILE A 14 -2.18 -5.22 17.65
N VAL A 15 -3.00 -6.05 17.01
CA VAL A 15 -3.51 -5.83 15.65
C VAL A 15 -4.33 -4.53 15.58
N LEU A 16 -5.23 -4.31 16.54
CA LEU A 16 -6.06 -3.10 16.58
C LEU A 16 -5.21 -1.84 16.77
N VAL A 17 -4.29 -1.86 17.73
CA VAL A 17 -3.39 -0.72 18.00
C VAL A 17 -2.51 -0.44 16.79
N ALA A 18 -1.92 -1.46 16.16
CA ALA A 18 -1.12 -1.32 14.94
C ALA A 18 -1.93 -0.75 13.77
N THR A 19 -3.16 -1.23 13.58
CA THR A 19 -4.07 -0.74 12.53
C THR A 19 -4.42 0.73 12.75
N VAL A 20 -4.88 1.08 13.96
CA VAL A 20 -5.32 2.46 14.28
C VAL A 20 -4.14 3.43 14.19
N SER A 21 -3.01 3.11 14.82
CA SER A 21 -1.80 3.95 14.77
C SER A 21 -1.28 4.14 13.33
N SER A 22 -1.30 3.08 12.52
CA SER A 22 -0.92 3.16 11.11
C SER A 22 -1.86 4.05 10.30
N VAL A 23 -3.17 3.97 10.54
CA VAL A 23 -4.15 4.82 9.84
C VAL A 23 -4.02 6.27 10.27
N ILE A 24 -3.79 6.55 11.56
CA ILE A 24 -3.52 7.91 12.06
C ILE A 24 -2.29 8.50 11.36
N GLY A 25 -1.20 7.72 11.24
CA GLY A 25 -0.02 8.15 10.50
C GLY A 25 -0.29 8.42 9.01
N ALA A 26 -1.16 7.61 8.38
CA ALA A 26 -1.58 7.81 7.00
C ALA A 26 -2.44 9.07 6.82
N VAL A 27 -3.34 9.36 7.76
CA VAL A 27 -4.15 10.59 7.77
C VAL A 27 -3.28 11.83 7.96
N ALA A 28 -2.27 11.77 8.83
CA ALA A 28 -1.29 12.85 8.94
C ALA A 28 -0.54 13.07 7.61
N GLY A 29 -0.15 11.98 6.93
CA GLY A 29 0.38 12.04 5.57
C GLY A 29 -0.59 12.68 4.58
N TYR A 30 -1.86 12.26 4.56
CA TYR A 30 -2.90 12.87 3.74
C TYR A 30 -2.99 14.38 3.98
N GLY A 31 -2.96 14.82 5.24
CA GLY A 31 -2.95 16.25 5.60
C GLY A 31 -1.74 17.00 5.03
N ILE A 32 -0.56 16.40 5.10
CA ILE A 32 0.67 16.96 4.49
C ILE A 32 0.50 17.06 2.97
N GLY A 33 -0.01 16.02 2.31
CA GLY A 33 -0.28 16.04 0.87
C GLY A 33 -1.31 17.09 0.46
N ALA A 34 -2.37 17.24 1.24
CA ALA A 34 -3.43 18.22 1.01
C ALA A 34 -2.95 19.67 1.22
N TYR A 35 -2.04 19.90 2.17
CA TYR A 35 -1.52 21.23 2.49
C TYR A 35 -0.31 21.62 1.63
N ALA A 36 0.58 20.68 1.33
CA ALA A 36 1.77 20.91 0.52
C ALA A 36 1.51 20.82 -0.99
N GLY A 37 0.45 20.13 -1.42
CA GLY A 37 0.02 20.06 -2.82
C GLY A 37 1.05 19.43 -3.78
N ARG A 38 0.96 19.81 -5.06
CA ARG A 38 1.85 19.37 -6.15
C ARG A 38 3.37 19.53 -5.90
N PRO A 39 3.90 20.58 -5.23
CA PRO A 39 5.36 20.74 -5.09
C PRO A 39 6.05 19.64 -4.28
N ILE A 40 5.35 18.95 -3.36
CA ILE A 40 5.92 17.77 -2.68
C ILE A 40 5.86 16.52 -3.57
N LEU A 41 4.83 16.44 -4.41
CA LEU A 41 4.67 15.36 -5.39
C LEU A 41 5.76 15.47 -6.46
N GLU A 42 5.98 16.63 -7.05
CA GLU A 42 7.02 16.89 -8.08
C GLU A 42 8.45 16.69 -7.54
N ARG A 43 8.66 16.81 -6.22
CA ARG A 43 9.98 16.62 -5.59
C ARG A 43 10.32 15.15 -5.30
N PHE A 44 9.32 14.29 -5.17
CA PHE A 44 9.49 12.87 -4.83
C PHE A 44 9.01 11.91 -5.94
N ALA A 45 8.16 12.38 -6.84
CA ALA A 45 7.64 11.66 -7.99
C ALA A 45 8.04 12.44 -9.25
N SER A 46 8.68 11.77 -10.21
CA SER A 46 9.03 12.40 -11.49
C SER A 46 7.77 12.89 -12.21
N ASP A 47 7.90 13.87 -13.11
CA ASP A 47 6.77 14.37 -13.92
C ASP A 47 6.00 13.24 -14.61
N ALA A 48 6.71 12.19 -15.05
CA ALA A 48 6.12 10.98 -15.62
C ALA A 48 5.26 10.18 -14.62
N THR A 49 5.59 10.21 -13.33
CA THR A 49 4.80 9.54 -12.27
C THR A 49 3.56 10.34 -11.90
N VAL A 50 3.68 11.68 -11.90
CA VAL A 50 2.53 12.58 -11.68
C VAL A 50 1.53 12.44 -12.83
N ALA A 51 1.99 12.43 -14.07
CA ALA A 51 1.14 12.21 -15.25
C ALA A 51 0.40 10.87 -15.19
N ARG A 52 1.07 9.77 -14.80
CA ARG A 52 0.42 8.45 -14.61
C ARG A 52 -0.66 8.50 -13.52
N LEU A 53 -0.42 9.22 -12.44
CA LEU A 53 -1.40 9.39 -11.37
C LEU A 53 -2.62 10.18 -11.85
N ASP A 54 -2.40 11.26 -12.60
CA ASP A 54 -3.48 12.04 -13.20
C ASP A 54 -4.31 11.17 -14.16
N THR A 55 -3.69 10.34 -15.01
CA THR A 55 -4.40 9.37 -15.88
C THR A 55 -5.21 8.34 -15.08
N LEU A 56 -4.66 7.83 -13.97
CA LEU A 56 -5.38 6.88 -13.12
C LEU A 56 -6.58 7.53 -12.42
N ILE A 57 -6.42 8.76 -11.93
CA ILE A 57 -7.47 9.51 -11.26
C ILE A 57 -8.55 9.91 -12.26
N ASP A 58 -8.18 10.34 -13.47
CA ASP A 58 -9.16 10.69 -14.52
C ASP A 58 -9.96 9.46 -14.97
N ARG A 59 -9.29 8.33 -15.17
CA ARG A 59 -9.91 7.10 -15.69
C ARG A 59 -10.71 6.31 -14.65
N TYR A 60 -10.27 6.32 -13.39
CA TYR A 60 -10.85 5.47 -12.32
C TYR A 60 -11.33 6.26 -11.11
N GLY A 61 -11.23 7.59 -11.11
CA GLY A 61 -11.66 8.45 -10.00
C GLY A 61 -10.97 8.08 -8.70
N SER A 62 -11.76 7.91 -7.64
CA SER A 62 -11.27 7.45 -6.33
C SER A 62 -10.62 6.06 -6.37
N ALA A 63 -11.01 5.19 -7.31
CA ALA A 63 -10.38 3.87 -7.49
C ALA A 63 -8.99 3.98 -8.14
N GLY A 64 -8.69 5.08 -8.83
CA GLY A 64 -7.36 5.35 -9.40
C GLY A 64 -6.27 5.44 -8.33
N ILE A 65 -6.62 5.94 -7.14
CA ILE A 65 -5.69 5.99 -6.01
C ILE A 65 -5.47 4.59 -5.43
N PHE A 66 -6.48 3.72 -5.42
CA PHE A 66 -6.28 2.32 -5.05
C PHE A 66 -5.40 1.58 -6.07
N LEU A 67 -5.58 1.84 -7.36
CA LEU A 67 -4.72 1.28 -8.40
C LEU A 67 -3.28 1.81 -8.28
N ALA A 68 -3.11 3.10 -7.94
CA ALA A 68 -1.82 3.66 -7.60
C ALA A 68 -1.23 3.04 -6.32
N ALA A 69 -2.05 2.52 -5.40
CA ALA A 69 -1.59 1.79 -4.21
C ALA A 69 -0.96 0.43 -4.54
N VAL A 70 -1.42 -0.20 -5.63
CA VAL A 70 -0.91 -1.47 -6.14
C VAL A 70 0.37 -1.27 -6.95
N SER A 71 0.63 -0.04 -7.40
CA SER A 71 1.89 0.31 -8.05
C SER A 71 3.09 0.12 -7.10
N PRO A 72 4.33 0.05 -7.63
CA PRO A 72 5.54 0.03 -6.81
C PRO A 72 5.81 1.34 -6.04
N ILE A 73 4.83 2.24 -5.91
CA ILE A 73 4.93 3.47 -5.12
C ILE A 73 4.90 3.12 -3.61
N PRO A 74 5.80 3.71 -2.80
CA PRO A 74 5.76 3.55 -1.36
C PRO A 74 4.42 4.00 -0.76
N TYR A 75 3.84 3.22 0.15
CA TYR A 75 2.53 3.51 0.77
C TYR A 75 2.41 4.91 1.39
N LYS A 76 3.51 5.48 1.92
CA LYS A 76 3.49 6.85 2.48
C LYS A 76 3.35 7.91 1.38
N ALA A 77 3.99 7.69 0.23
CA ALA A 77 3.83 8.56 -0.94
C ALA A 77 2.40 8.48 -1.49
N LEU A 78 1.74 7.32 -1.37
CA LEU A 78 0.33 7.20 -1.70
C LEU A 78 -0.58 8.06 -0.80
N ALA A 79 -0.32 8.10 0.50
CA ALA A 79 -1.08 8.96 1.41
C ALA A 79 -0.92 10.44 1.04
N TRP A 80 0.30 10.87 0.67
CA TRP A 80 0.55 12.22 0.17
C TRP A 80 -0.18 12.48 -1.15
N ALA A 81 -0.13 11.54 -2.10
CA ALA A 81 -0.84 11.63 -3.36
C ALA A 81 -2.36 11.70 -3.18
N ALA A 82 -2.93 10.90 -2.29
CA ALA A 82 -4.36 10.93 -1.97
C ALA A 82 -4.79 12.28 -1.38
N GLY A 83 -3.94 12.88 -0.53
CA GLY A 83 -4.12 14.23 -0.01
C GLY A 83 -4.03 15.31 -1.08
N ALA A 84 -3.00 15.25 -1.93
CA ALA A 84 -2.79 16.20 -3.03
C ALA A 84 -3.92 16.13 -4.06
N GLY A 85 -4.42 14.92 -4.35
CA GLY A 85 -5.57 14.67 -5.24
C GLY A 85 -6.93 14.93 -4.59
N ARG A 86 -6.99 15.45 -3.35
CA ARG A 86 -8.23 15.77 -2.62
C ARG A 86 -9.26 14.64 -2.58
N MET A 87 -8.78 13.40 -2.44
CA MET A 87 -9.67 12.24 -2.28
C MET A 87 -10.56 12.41 -1.05
N ASP A 88 -11.78 11.89 -1.06
CA ASP A 88 -12.64 11.91 0.12
C ASP A 88 -11.92 11.24 1.31
N LEU A 89 -11.68 12.01 2.36
CA LEU A 89 -10.96 11.57 3.55
C LEU A 89 -11.65 10.37 4.23
N ARG A 90 -12.99 10.31 4.20
CA ARG A 90 -13.75 9.21 4.79
C ARG A 90 -13.49 7.92 4.03
N LEU A 91 -13.48 7.99 2.70
CA LEU A 91 -13.16 6.85 1.85
C LEU A 91 -11.71 6.40 2.06
N PHE A 92 -10.76 7.35 2.13
CA PHE A 92 -9.36 7.04 2.41
C PHE A 92 -9.15 6.36 3.77
N VAL A 93 -9.83 6.84 4.81
CA VAL A 93 -9.75 6.26 6.16
C VAL A 93 -10.40 4.87 6.20
N ALA A 94 -11.59 4.71 5.59
CA ALA A 94 -12.27 3.41 5.54
C ALA A 94 -11.45 2.37 4.78
N ALA A 95 -10.91 2.76 3.62
CA ALA A 95 -9.98 1.97 2.83
C ALA A 95 -8.71 1.60 3.60
N GLY A 96 -8.13 2.56 4.30
CA GLY A 96 -6.95 2.40 5.13
C GLY A 96 -7.21 1.42 6.26
N LEU A 97 -8.31 1.57 7.00
CA LEU A 97 -8.70 0.65 8.07
C LEU A 97 -8.92 -0.77 7.55
N PHE A 98 -9.60 -0.93 6.42
CA PHE A 98 -9.84 -2.24 5.84
C PHE A 98 -8.55 -2.90 5.36
N GLY A 99 -7.75 -2.22 4.53
CA GLY A 99 -6.51 -2.76 3.99
C GLY A 99 -5.45 -3.01 5.07
N ARG A 100 -5.32 -2.10 6.05
CA ARG A 100 -4.38 -2.26 7.17
C ARG A 100 -4.85 -3.30 8.18
N GLY A 101 -6.15 -3.36 8.43
CA GLY A 101 -6.75 -4.37 9.29
C GLY A 101 -6.57 -5.78 8.73
N ILE A 102 -6.73 -5.97 7.41
CA ILE A 102 -6.44 -7.25 6.76
C ILE A 102 -4.96 -7.59 6.89
N ARG A 103 -4.06 -6.65 6.60
CA ARG A 103 -2.62 -6.89 6.68
C ARG A 103 -2.22 -7.35 8.09
N PHE A 104 -2.36 -6.45 9.07
CA PHE A 104 -1.97 -6.72 10.45
C PHE A 104 -2.79 -7.85 11.08
N GLY A 105 -4.08 -7.94 10.76
CA GLY A 105 -4.95 -9.00 11.25
C GLY A 105 -4.57 -10.37 10.71
N MET A 106 -4.20 -10.47 9.43
CA MET A 106 -3.72 -11.71 8.83
C MET A 106 -2.41 -12.16 9.47
N GLU A 107 -1.47 -11.24 9.67
CA GLU A 107 -0.22 -11.54 10.37
C GLU A 107 -0.45 -11.96 11.83
N GLY A 108 -1.34 -11.27 12.54
CA GLY A 108 -1.73 -11.64 13.91
C GLY A 108 -2.43 -12.99 14.00
N LEU A 109 -3.33 -13.32 13.07
CA LEU A 109 -4.00 -14.61 12.98
C LEU A 109 -3.03 -15.75 12.64
N LEU A 110 -2.16 -15.55 11.66
CA LEU A 110 -1.14 -16.53 11.26
C LEU A 110 -0.20 -16.86 12.42
N LEU A 111 0.31 -15.84 13.11
CA LEU A 111 1.20 -16.02 14.25
C LEU A 111 0.46 -16.57 15.48
N GLY A 112 -0.81 -16.22 15.65
CA GLY A 112 -1.64 -16.68 16.76
C GLY A 112 -2.06 -18.14 16.67
N LEU A 113 -2.37 -18.64 15.46
CA LEU A 113 -2.83 -20.00 15.23
C LEU A 113 -1.69 -20.97 14.88
N TRP A 114 -0.68 -20.51 14.13
CA TRP A 114 0.41 -21.35 13.59
C TRP A 114 1.79 -20.80 13.90
N GLY A 115 1.96 -19.95 14.91
CA GLY A 115 3.23 -19.25 15.15
C GLY A 115 4.46 -20.16 15.21
N GLU A 116 4.38 -21.33 15.85
CA GLU A 116 5.50 -22.27 15.96
C GLU A 116 5.81 -22.96 14.62
N ASP A 117 4.80 -23.43 13.90
CA ASP A 117 4.95 -24.05 12.58
C ASP A 117 5.42 -23.04 11.52
N PHE A 118 4.92 -21.80 11.58
CA PHE A 118 5.28 -20.73 10.68
C PHE A 118 6.73 -20.26 10.89
N LEU A 119 7.19 -20.21 12.15
CA LEU A 119 8.59 -19.93 12.45
C LEU A 119 9.50 -21.04 11.93
N GLY A 120 9.11 -22.31 12.12
CA GLY A 120 9.82 -23.45 11.52
C GLY A 120 9.87 -23.42 9.99
N LEU A 121 8.81 -22.93 9.33
CA LEU A 121 8.81 -22.70 7.89
C LEU A 121 9.78 -21.57 7.48
N LEU A 122 9.85 -20.48 8.26
CA LEU A 122 10.76 -19.35 7.97
C LEU A 122 12.24 -19.69 8.12
N GLU A 123 12.57 -20.68 8.95
CA GLU A 123 13.93 -21.23 9.07
C GLU A 123 14.34 -22.04 7.83
N ASN A 124 13.40 -22.45 6.98
CA ASN A 124 13.69 -23.25 5.80
C ASN A 124 14.13 -22.38 4.60
N PRO A 125 15.35 -22.55 4.06
CA PRO A 125 15.83 -21.77 2.91
C PRO A 125 14.97 -21.93 1.65
N LEU A 126 14.26 -23.05 1.49
CA LEU A 126 13.38 -23.28 0.34
C LEU A 126 12.17 -22.34 0.36
N VAL A 127 11.67 -21.96 1.53
CA VAL A 127 10.55 -21.02 1.65
C VAL A 127 10.95 -19.64 1.14
N TRP A 128 12.18 -19.20 1.44
CA TRP A 128 12.73 -17.95 0.89
C TRP A 128 12.93 -18.01 -0.62
N LEU A 129 13.37 -19.15 -1.15
CA LEU A 129 13.61 -19.34 -2.58
C LEU A 129 12.30 -19.37 -3.37
N VAL A 130 11.32 -20.16 -2.93
CA VAL A 130 9.98 -20.22 -3.54
C VAL A 130 9.24 -18.90 -3.38
N GLY A 131 9.26 -18.31 -2.18
CA GLY A 131 8.66 -16.99 -1.93
C GLY A 131 9.28 -15.90 -2.80
N GLY A 132 10.59 -15.94 -3.00
CA GLY A 132 11.30 -15.04 -3.91
C GLY A 132 10.88 -15.21 -5.37
N ILE A 133 10.77 -16.45 -5.86
CA ILE A 133 10.34 -16.75 -7.23
C ILE A 133 8.89 -16.30 -7.47
N VAL A 134 7.98 -16.63 -6.54
CA VAL A 134 6.57 -16.21 -6.63
C VAL A 134 6.48 -14.68 -6.57
N GLY A 135 7.21 -14.06 -5.65
CA GLY A 135 7.31 -12.61 -5.56
C GLY A 135 7.76 -11.98 -6.87
N LEU A 136 8.83 -12.50 -7.47
CA LEU A 136 9.34 -12.02 -8.77
C LEU A 136 8.33 -12.23 -9.89
N ALA A 137 7.70 -13.40 -9.97
CA ALA A 137 6.72 -13.73 -11.00
C ALA A 137 5.48 -12.84 -10.95
N LEU A 138 5.09 -12.36 -9.76
CA LEU A 138 4.02 -11.37 -9.60
C LEU A 138 4.51 -9.94 -9.84
N PHE A 139 5.76 -9.63 -9.47
CA PHE A 139 6.34 -8.29 -9.57
C PHE A 139 6.65 -7.88 -11.02
N VAL A 140 7.09 -8.82 -11.86
CA VAL A 140 7.39 -8.59 -13.29
C VAL A 140 6.18 -8.08 -14.10
N PRO A 141 5.01 -8.75 -14.12
CA PRO A 141 3.85 -8.26 -14.86
C PRO A 141 3.31 -6.94 -14.28
N MET A 142 3.44 -6.74 -12.96
CA MET A 142 3.04 -5.49 -12.30
C MET A 142 3.90 -4.30 -12.75
N ILE A 143 5.21 -4.49 -12.91
CA ILE A 143 6.10 -3.46 -13.48
C ILE A 143 5.75 -3.20 -14.94
N GLY A 144 5.51 -4.24 -15.73
CA GLY A 144 5.14 -4.11 -17.15
C GLY A 144 3.88 -3.26 -17.34
N TRP A 145 2.82 -3.56 -16.59
CA TRP A 145 1.59 -2.77 -16.58
C TRP A 145 1.83 -1.32 -16.13
N TRP A 146 2.68 -1.11 -15.11
CA TRP A 146 3.02 0.23 -14.63
C TRP A 146 3.83 1.06 -15.63
N SER A 147 4.68 0.44 -16.43
CA SER A 147 5.42 1.13 -17.50
C SER A 147 4.52 1.50 -18.68
N ASP A 148 3.53 0.69 -19.01
CA ASP A 148 2.61 0.95 -20.12
C ASP A 148 1.72 2.19 -19.87
N LEU A 149 1.32 2.41 -18.61
CA LEU A 149 0.61 3.63 -18.19
C LEU A 149 1.41 4.92 -18.48
N ALA A 150 2.72 4.84 -18.69
CA ALA A 150 3.55 5.98 -19.09
C ALA A 150 3.42 6.34 -20.58
N GLY A 151 3.14 5.34 -21.41
CA GLY A 151 3.12 5.47 -22.87
C GLY A 151 1.87 6.18 -23.38
N GLU A 152 0.73 5.99 -22.71
CA GLU A 152 -0.55 6.59 -23.09
C GLU A 152 -0.56 8.13 -22.99
N GLY A 153 0.22 8.71 -22.06
CA GLY A 153 0.31 10.17 -21.88
C GLY A 153 1.08 10.93 -22.98
N HIS A 154 1.81 10.23 -23.86
CA HIS A 154 2.53 10.84 -24.99
C HIS A 154 1.77 10.79 -26.31
N SER A 155 0.73 9.96 -26.44
CA SER A 155 -0.03 9.83 -27.70
C SER A 155 -1.11 10.90 -27.88
N GLU A 156 -1.58 11.55 -26.81
CA GLU A 156 -2.69 12.51 -26.88
C GLU A 156 -2.25 13.96 -27.20
N ASN A 157 -0.94 14.25 -27.23
CA ASN A 157 -0.42 15.58 -27.53
C ASN A 157 0.14 15.70 -28.98
N GLN A 158 -0.18 14.75 -29.86
CA GLN A 158 0.27 14.73 -31.27
C GLN A 158 -0.85 14.44 -32.30
N SER A 159 -2.13 14.59 -31.95
CA SER A 159 -3.23 14.51 -32.93
C SER A 159 -4.07 15.78 -32.96
#